data_AF-A0A1C5YKY7-F1
#
_entry.id   AF-A0A1C5YKY7-F1
#
_cell.length_a   1.000
_cell.length_b   1.000
_cell.length_c   1.000
_cell.angle_alpha   90.00
_cell.angle_beta   90.00
_cell.angle_gamma   90.00
#
_symmetry.space_group_name_H-M   'P 1'
#
loop_
_entity.id
_entity.type
_entity.pdbx_description
1 polymer ?
#
loop_
_entity_poly.entity_id
_entity_poly.type
_entity_poly.pdbx_seq_one_letter_code
_entity_poly.pdbx_strand_id
1 'polypeptide(L)'
;MSDIVRNIVERKGIKREDVLSSILDLLCSSIGSLTNPTRVADTINTRQKRAGENIVALNTVKSYVEHLSDAFLFTECKRWDVKGKSYFDYPNKYYCEDIGLRNARIGFRQQELTHIMENIIYNELIIRDCTVDI
;
A
#
# COMPACT_ATOMS: atom_id res chain seq x y z
N MET A 1 0.62 -7.24 13.62
CA MET A 1 1.22 -6.45 12.51
C MET A 1 2.60 -5.90 12.84
N SER A 2 2.84 -5.42 14.08
CA SER A 2 4.15 -4.90 14.50
C SER A 2 5.30 -5.90 14.32
N ASP A 3 5.10 -7.18 14.65
CA ASP A 3 6.14 -8.21 14.46
C ASP A 3 6.39 -8.55 12.98
N ILE A 4 5.37 -8.43 12.12
CA ILE A 4 5.52 -8.60 10.67
C ILE A 4 6.39 -7.47 10.12
N VAL A 5 6.10 -6.22 10.50
CA VAL A 5 6.91 -5.06 10.10
C VAL A 5 8.36 -5.22 10.56
N ARG A 6 8.58 -5.64 11.81
CA ARG A 6 9.94 -5.94 12.31
C ARG A 6 10.65 -7.00 11.47
N ASN A 7 9.97 -8.09 11.11
CA ASN A 7 10.52 -9.12 10.24
C ASN A 7 10.90 -8.56 8.85
N ILE A 8 10.06 -7.72 8.26
CA ILE A 8 10.36 -7.07 6.97
C ILE A 8 11.61 -6.19 7.09
N VAL A 9 11.68 -5.40 8.16
CA VAL A 9 12.82 -4.51 8.42
C VAL A 9 14.13 -5.28 8.52
N GLU A 10 14.15 -6.33 9.33
CA GLU A 10 15.33 -7.17 9.56
C GLU A 10 15.75 -7.91 8.28
N ARG A 11 14.81 -8.53 7.56
CA ARG A 11 15.10 -9.33 6.36
C ARG A 11 15.53 -8.50 5.17
N LYS A 12 14.98 -7.29 5.00
CA LYS A 12 15.27 -6.41 3.86
C LYS A 12 16.33 -5.34 4.20
N GLY A 13 16.82 -5.28 5.44
CA GLY A 13 17.85 -4.32 5.87
C GLY A 13 17.37 -2.86 5.81
N ILE A 14 16.12 -2.61 6.18
CA ILE A 14 15.47 -1.30 6.03
C ILE A 14 16.03 -0.31 7.06
N LYS A 15 16.61 0.80 6.57
CA LYS A 15 17.13 1.88 7.43
C LYS A 15 16.07 2.91 7.82
N ARG A 16 15.11 3.19 6.94
CA ARG A 16 14.05 4.19 7.14
C ARG A 16 12.75 3.53 7.56
N GLU A 17 12.75 2.92 8.74
CA GLU A 17 11.56 2.27 9.32
C GLU A 17 10.39 3.25 9.48
N ASP A 18 10.69 4.52 9.75
CA ASP A 18 9.71 5.61 9.83
C ASP A 18 8.93 5.77 8.53
N VAL A 19 9.60 5.65 7.38
CA VAL A 19 9.00 5.73 6.06
C VAL A 19 8.19 4.46 5.75
N LEU A 20 8.72 3.27 6.06
CA LEU A 20 7.98 2.03 5.88
C LEU A 20 6.67 2.05 6.68
N SER A 21 6.75 2.46 7.95
CA SER A 21 5.58 2.62 8.81
C SER A 21 4.58 3.62 8.24
N SER A 22 5.07 4.76 7.72
CA SER A 22 4.21 5.79 7.11
C SER A 22 3.50 5.31 5.85
N ILE A 23 4.18 4.51 5.01
CA ILE A 23 3.59 3.89 3.82
C ILE A 23 2.51 2.89 4.24
N LEU A 24 2.81 2.01 5.20
CA LEU A 24 1.85 1.05 5.74
C LEU A 24 0.60 1.75 6.29
N ASP A 25 0.77 2.80 7.08
CA ASP A 25 -0.35 3.57 7.64
C ASP A 25 -1.20 4.21 6.54
N LEU A 26 -0.55 4.81 5.54
CA LEU A 26 -1.25 5.43 4.42
C LEU A 26 -2.05 4.38 3.64
N LEU A 27 -1.43 3.27 3.22
CA LEU A 27 -2.10 2.22 2.46
C LEU A 27 -3.26 1.58 3.24
N CYS A 28 -3.10 1.33 4.55
CA CYS A 28 -4.20 0.86 5.38
C CYS A 28 -5.35 1.88 5.47
N SER A 29 -5.03 3.18 5.57
CA SER A 29 -6.03 4.24 5.67
C SER A 29 -6.79 4.50 4.36
N SER A 30 -6.16 4.24 3.22
CA SER A 30 -6.70 4.53 1.88
C SER A 30 -6.91 3.27 1.04
N ILE A 31 -7.31 2.17 1.68
CA ILE A 31 -7.58 0.89 1.01
C ILE A 31 -8.63 1.07 -0.10
N GLY A 32 -8.43 0.42 -1.25
CA GLY A 32 -9.33 0.57 -2.42
C GLY A 32 -9.29 1.94 -3.11
N SER A 33 -8.50 2.91 -2.62
CA SER A 33 -8.31 4.19 -3.30
C SER A 33 -7.20 4.10 -4.37
N LEU A 34 -7.39 4.85 -5.46
CA LEU A 34 -6.41 4.94 -6.55
C LEU A 34 -5.16 5.71 -6.11
N THR A 35 -4.01 5.03 -6.09
CA THR A 35 -2.71 5.64 -5.75
C THR A 35 -1.57 5.08 -6.61
N ASN A 36 -0.42 5.72 -6.57
CA ASN A 36 0.82 5.21 -7.17
C ASN A 36 2.01 5.61 -6.27
N PRO A 37 3.20 5.02 -6.46
CA PRO A 37 4.35 5.33 -5.62
C PRO A 37 4.70 6.84 -5.58
N THR A 38 4.45 7.59 -6.66
CA THR A 38 4.67 9.05 -6.71
C THR A 38 3.71 9.78 -5.76
N ARG A 39 2.41 9.48 -5.84
CA ARG A 39 1.39 10.05 -4.97
C ARG A 39 1.64 9.73 -3.50
N VAL A 40 2.10 8.51 -3.20
CA VAL A 40 2.47 8.11 -1.84
C VAL A 40 3.68 8.92 -1.35
N ALA A 41 4.73 9.04 -2.16
CA ALA A 41 5.91 9.85 -1.81
C ALA A 41 5.54 11.32 -1.55
N ASP A 42 4.77 11.93 -2.46
CA ASP A 42 4.32 13.32 -2.36
C ASP A 42 3.45 13.54 -1.12
N THR A 43 2.55 12.60 -0.83
CA THR A 43 1.68 12.66 0.35
C THR A 43 2.51 12.61 1.63
N ILE A 44 3.46 11.67 1.73
CA ILE A 44 4.33 11.55 2.91
C ILE A 44 5.18 12.81 3.07
N ASN A 45 5.84 13.27 2.01
CA ASN A 45 6.72 14.44 2.05
C ASN A 45 5.95 15.70 2.46
N THR A 46 4.76 15.90 1.89
CA THR A 46 3.91 17.08 2.17
C THR A 46 3.33 17.03 3.57
N ARG A 47 2.69 15.91 3.94
CA ARG A 47 1.95 15.80 5.22
C ARG A 47 2.89 15.74 6.43
N GLN A 48 4.09 15.18 6.25
CA GLN A 48 5.11 15.12 7.30
C GLN A 48 6.14 16.25 7.20
N LYS A 49 5.95 17.21 6.29
CA LYS A 49 6.82 18.38 6.08
C LYS A 49 8.31 18.00 5.94
N ARG A 50 8.59 16.92 5.22
CA ARG A 50 9.97 16.45 4.99
C ARG A 50 10.63 17.33 3.93
N ALA A 51 11.87 17.74 4.19
CA ALA A 51 12.64 18.62 3.33
C ALA A 51 14.14 18.26 3.35
N GLY A 52 14.88 18.75 2.34
CA GLY A 52 16.30 18.46 2.20
C GLY A 52 16.59 16.96 2.09
N GLU A 53 17.57 16.48 2.84
CA GLU A 53 17.99 15.08 2.85
C GLU A 53 16.92 14.12 3.41
N ASN A 54 15.91 14.63 4.12
CA ASN A 54 14.83 13.82 4.68
C ASN A 54 13.71 13.49 3.69
N ILE A 55 13.73 14.06 2.48
CA ILE A 55 12.75 13.77 1.43
C ILE A 55 12.73 12.26 1.14
N VAL A 56 11.52 11.71 1.01
CA VAL A 56 11.32 10.33 0.59
C VAL A 56 11.35 10.28 -0.93
N ALA A 57 12.31 9.54 -1.47
CA ALA A 57 12.41 9.32 -2.91
C ALA A 57 11.35 8.32 -3.39
N LEU A 58 10.89 8.50 -4.64
CA LEU A 58 9.97 7.59 -5.32
C LEU A 58 10.43 6.13 -5.25
N ASN A 59 11.71 5.88 -5.52
CA ASN A 59 12.28 4.53 -5.53
C ASN A 59 12.24 3.87 -4.15
N THR A 60 12.38 4.65 -3.08
CA THR A 60 12.22 4.15 -1.70
C THR A 60 10.79 3.70 -1.47
N VAL A 61 9.80 4.50 -1.87
CA VAL A 61 8.39 4.13 -1.75
C VAL A 61 8.11 2.86 -2.54
N LYS A 62 8.53 2.80 -3.81
CA LYS A 62 8.32 1.64 -4.67
C LYS A 62 8.89 0.36 -4.04
N SER A 63 10.14 0.40 -3.60
CA SER A 63 10.79 -0.73 -2.93
C SER A 63 10.04 -1.15 -1.66
N TYR A 64 9.55 -0.21 -0.85
CA TYR A 64 8.86 -0.54 0.39
C TYR A 64 7.45 -1.08 0.14
N VAL A 65 6.73 -0.58 -0.85
CA VAL A 65 5.46 -1.17 -1.30
C VAL A 65 5.68 -2.60 -1.79
N GLU A 66 6.72 -2.83 -2.61
CA GLU A 66 7.10 -4.18 -3.04
C GLU A 66 7.40 -5.11 -1.85
N HIS A 67 8.12 -4.63 -0.83
CA HIS A 67 8.37 -5.42 0.38
C HIS A 67 7.10 -5.75 1.18
N LEU A 68 6.12 -4.83 1.22
CA LEU A 68 4.83 -5.09 1.86
C LEU A 68 4.01 -6.11 1.05
N SER A 69 4.08 -6.07 -0.27
CA SER A 69 3.44 -7.06 -1.14
C SER A 69 4.11 -8.43 -1.07
N ASP A 70 5.44 -8.50 -1.10
CA ASP A 70 6.21 -9.74 -0.88
C ASP A 70 5.88 -10.41 0.47
N ALA A 71 5.50 -9.59 1.47
CA ALA A 71 5.12 -10.05 2.80
C ALA A 71 3.64 -10.42 2.91
N PHE A 72 2.90 -10.47 1.79
CA PHE A 72 1.47 -10.75 1.74
C PHE A 72 0.65 -9.81 2.63
N LEU A 73 1.02 -8.53 2.69
CA LEU A 73 0.22 -7.51 3.38
C LEU A 73 -0.72 -6.79 2.42
N PHE A 74 -0.29 -6.60 1.18
CA PHE A 74 -1.09 -5.95 0.15
C PHE A 74 -0.89 -6.60 -1.22
N THR A 75 -1.99 -6.76 -1.95
CA THR A 75 -1.96 -7.03 -3.39
C THR A 75 -2.22 -5.76 -4.18
N GLU A 76 -1.41 -5.54 -5.20
CA GLU A 76 -1.63 -4.51 -6.21
C GLU A 76 -2.64 -5.02 -7.24
N CYS A 77 -3.77 -4.32 -7.35
CA CYS A 77 -4.72 -4.53 -8.45
C CYS A 77 -4.46 -3.46 -9.51
N LYS A 78 -4.11 -3.92 -10.71
CA LYS A 78 -3.75 -3.06 -11.84
C LYS A 78 -4.98 -2.66 -12.61
N ARG A 79 -4.89 -1.54 -13.32
CA ARG A 79 -5.94 -1.15 -14.26
C ARG A 79 -5.89 -1.98 -15.54
N TRP A 80 -7.05 -2.40 -16.06
CA TRP A 80 -7.16 -3.22 -17.26
C TRP A 80 -6.93 -2.43 -18.55
N ASP A 81 -7.27 -1.14 -18.56
CA ASP A 81 -7.33 -0.28 -19.75
C ASP A 81 -6.02 0.47 -20.06
N VAL A 82 -4.89 0.05 -19.49
CA VAL A 82 -3.61 0.76 -19.58
C VAL A 82 -2.82 0.33 -20.84
N LYS A 83 -2.42 1.30 -21.68
CA LYS A 83 -1.69 1.05 -22.95
C LYS A 83 -0.50 1.98 -23.17
N GLY A 84 0.66 1.39 -23.48
CA GLY A 84 1.87 2.15 -23.83
C GLY A 84 2.45 2.93 -22.64
N LYS A 85 2.82 4.19 -22.85
CA LYS A 85 3.48 5.03 -21.82
C LYS A 85 2.64 5.25 -20.56
N SER A 86 1.32 5.05 -20.65
CA SER A 86 0.40 5.09 -19.51
C SER A 86 0.70 4.06 -18.42
N TYR A 87 1.53 3.05 -18.67
CA TYR A 87 1.89 2.06 -17.65
C TYR A 87 2.63 2.65 -16.44
N PHE A 88 3.24 3.83 -16.59
CA PHE A 88 4.09 4.44 -15.57
C PHE A 88 3.40 5.55 -14.75
N ASP A 89 2.27 6.07 -15.23
CA ASP A 89 1.60 7.23 -14.62
C ASP A 89 0.32 6.85 -13.85
N TYR A 90 -0.26 5.68 -14.13
CA TYR A 90 -1.64 5.42 -13.75
C TYR A 90 -1.73 4.84 -12.34
N PRO A 91 -2.69 5.33 -11.53
CA PRO A 91 -2.86 4.82 -10.18
C PRO A 91 -3.48 3.43 -10.18
N ASN A 92 -2.94 2.56 -9.33
CA ASN A 92 -3.45 1.23 -9.00
C ASN A 92 -4.20 1.30 -7.67
N LYS A 93 -5.00 0.27 -7.36
CA LYS A 93 -5.50 0.08 -5.99
C LYS A 93 -4.63 -0.94 -5.28
N TYR A 94 -4.42 -0.71 -4.00
CA TYR A 94 -3.79 -1.70 -3.11
C TYR A 94 -4.85 -2.21 -2.15
N TYR A 95 -5.08 -3.52 -2.20
CA TYR A 95 -5.99 -4.22 -1.31
C TYR A 95 -5.19 -4.96 -0.25
N CYS A 96 -5.65 -4.93 1.00
CA CYS A 96 -5.02 -5.67 2.07
C CYS A 96 -5.47 -7.13 2.03
N GLU A 97 -4.55 -8.06 2.25
CA GLU A 97 -4.87 -9.50 2.31
C GLU A 97 -5.80 -9.82 3.48
N ASP A 98 -5.64 -9.12 4.61
CA ASP A 98 -6.40 -9.35 5.83
C ASP A 98 -6.95 -8.03 6.40
N ILE A 99 -8.27 -7.88 6.33
CA ILE A 99 -8.99 -6.71 6.86
C ILE A 99 -8.84 -6.56 8.38
N GLY A 100 -8.70 -7.65 9.11
CA GLY A 100 -8.45 -7.64 10.55
C GLY A 100 -7.08 -7.05 10.88
N LEU A 101 -6.03 -7.44 10.14
CA LEU A 101 -4.69 -6.86 10.29
C LEU A 101 -4.68 -5.37 9.95
N ARG A 102 -5.35 -4.98 8.86
CA ARG A 102 -5.55 -3.57 8.50
C ARG A 102 -6.25 -2.80 9.62
N ASN A 103 -7.35 -3.33 10.15
CA ASN A 103 -8.12 -2.68 11.20
C ASN A 103 -7.33 -2.57 12.51
N ALA A 104 -6.57 -3.60 12.86
CA ALA A 104 -5.66 -3.56 14.01
C ALA A 104 -4.60 -2.47 13.84
N ARG A 105 -4.05 -2.29 12.63
CA ARG A 105 -3.04 -1.27 12.35
C ARG A 105 -3.55 0.15 12.56
N ILE A 106 -4.77 0.44 12.13
CA ILE A 106 -5.40 1.76 12.28
C ILE A 106 -6.20 1.91 13.59
N GLY A 107 -6.10 0.95 14.50
CA GLY A 107 -6.75 0.97 15.82
C GLY A 107 -8.27 0.89 15.79
N PHE A 108 -8.86 0.27 14.76
CA PHE A 108 -10.31 0.12 14.57
C PHE A 108 -11.11 1.44 14.51
N ARG A 109 -10.43 2.56 14.23
CA ARG A 109 -11.05 3.90 14.28
C ARG A 109 -11.74 4.33 12.99
N GLN A 110 -11.26 3.87 11.83
CA GLN A 110 -11.83 4.24 10.52
C GLN A 110 -12.69 3.11 9.97
N GLN A 111 -14.00 3.36 9.87
CA GLN A 111 -14.98 2.48 9.27
C GLN A 111 -15.39 3.02 7.90
N GLU A 112 -14.63 2.66 6.87
CA GLU A 112 -14.93 2.97 5.48
C GLU A 112 -15.62 1.76 4.84
N LEU A 113 -16.92 1.59 5.11
CA LEU A 113 -17.66 0.35 4.77
C LEU A 113 -17.53 0.00 3.28
N THR A 114 -17.65 0.97 2.39
CA THR A 114 -17.56 0.76 0.93
C THR A 114 -16.20 0.20 0.52
N HIS A 115 -15.10 0.79 1.00
CA HIS A 115 -13.75 0.32 0.68
C HIS A 115 -13.44 -1.04 1.32
N ILE A 116 -13.93 -1.28 2.54
CA ILE A 116 -13.80 -2.58 3.21
C ILE A 116 -14.56 -3.66 2.42
N MET A 117 -15.81 -3.38 2.02
CA MET A 117 -16.60 -4.31 1.20
C MET A 117 -15.93 -4.59 -0.13
N GLU A 118 -15.46 -3.56 -0.83
CA GLU A 118 -14.74 -3.71 -2.10
C GLU A 118 -13.52 -4.62 -1.95
N ASN A 119 -12.71 -4.41 -0.92
CA ASN A 119 -11.54 -5.26 -0.66
C ASN A 119 -11.94 -6.70 -0.31
N ILE A 120 -12.98 -6.92 0.50
CA ILE A 120 -13.45 -8.28 0.83
C ILE A 120 -13.88 -8.99 -0.45
N ILE A 121 -14.64 -8.32 -1.31
CA ILE A 121 -15.08 -8.86 -2.60
C ILE A 121 -13.87 -9.16 -3.49
N TYR A 122 -12.89 -8.24 -3.56
CA TYR A 122 -11.66 -8.46 -4.30
C TYR A 122 -10.94 -9.74 -3.83
N ASN A 123 -10.67 -9.88 -2.52
CA ASN A 123 -9.98 -11.04 -1.99
C ASN A 123 -10.76 -12.34 -2.27
N GLU A 124 -12.08 -12.33 -2.14
CA GLU A 124 -12.93 -13.49 -2.44
C GLU A 124 -12.82 -13.90 -3.92
N LEU A 125 -12.78 -12.94 -4.84
CA LEU A 125 -12.59 -13.21 -6.27
C LEU A 125 -11.20 -13.80 -6.56
N ILE A 126 -10.15 -13.26 -5.95
CA ILE A 126 -8.78 -13.78 -6.09
C ILE A 126 -8.68 -15.22 -5.54
N ILE A 127 -9.29 -15.51 -4.38
CA ILE A 127 -9.33 -16.87 -3.80
C ILE A 127 -10.04 -17.86 -4.74
N ARG A 128 -11.00 -17.39 -5.54
CA ARG A 128 -11.72 -18.19 -6.55
C ARG A 128 -10.98 -18.25 -7.90
N ASP A 129 -9.70 -17.90 -7.93
CA ASP A 129 -8.87 -17.87 -9.14
C ASP A 129 -9.44 -16.97 -10.25
N CYS A 130 -10.25 -15.96 -9.91
CA CYS A 130 -10.76 -15.00 -10.88
C CYS A 130 -9.68 -13.96 -11.21
N THR A 131 -9.58 -13.57 -12.48
CA THR A 131 -8.76 -12.42 -12.87
C THR A 131 -9.51 -11.13 -12.60
N VAL A 132 -8.95 -10.26 -11.76
CA VAL A 132 -9.57 -8.98 -11.38
C VAL A 132 -8.61 -7.82 -11.63
N ASP A 133 -9.01 -6.96 -12.56
CA ASP A 133 -8.34 -5.72 -12.92
C ASP A 133 -9.35 -4.55 -12.79
N ILE A 134 -8.87 -3.32 -12.60
CA ILE A 134 -9.70 -2.10 -12.38
C ILE A 134 -9.95 -1.31 -13.66
#